data_AF-A0A959J9M0-F1
#
_entry.id   AF-A0A959J9M0-F1
#
_cell.length_a   1.000
_cell.length_b   1.000
_cell.length_c   1.000
_cell.angle_alpha   90.00
_cell.angle_beta   90.00
_cell.angle_gamma   90.00
#
_symmetry.space_group_name_H-M   'P 1'
#
loop_
_entity.id
_entity.type
_entity.pdbx_description
1 polymer ?
#
loop_
_entity_poly.entity_id
_entity_poly.type
_entity_poly.pdbx_seq_one_letter_code
_entity_poly.pdbx_strand_id
1 'polypeptide(L)'
;HWIQLKVDGTNGTNISDGIKTKAWKLNSDGSVIRKPVCYVSGCQARVSASFSLDGSNNSCIGPDGLPQNGCDFFARATVQGLDESGNIAFATNLPPKKLVLSGNKKHLEYPATSIEDEFTLNKIHYFPMFTINWEWAYDLDGAWTDAGTSDNPLYITKEVPKKEEPSKGYYHYLTVVHIGCKYGDKMNTYEDLVENIKNYFSLRQVTNINGEPLKYYGQWTGGSLGSNTRDLLLYKDGICWAWVKFFIDVLKSQGFQELNNLVTVAGSQIGTSPGFFVKTWIDSPPGISGNPDFPYINVKGSPFYLNNSYNWDYEEVTLITPASAQNNSNPQSDFGSHGIVRVLGTFYDPSYGLFYGAPVFLPPPYNLIETVPGLDANISAYYITDMMDPNIYFIIMNNSLDYPYIHVKLPFLDEDDDW
;
A
#
# COMPACT_ATOMS: atom_id res chain seq x y z
N HIS A 1 0.73 -3.46 -10.65
CA HIS A 1 0.72 -2.31 -11.59
C HIS A 1 1.51 -1.16 -10.99
N TRP A 2 2.30 -0.44 -11.80
CA TRP A 2 3.07 0.73 -11.38
C TRP A 2 2.38 2.02 -11.83
N ILE A 3 2.49 3.09 -11.05
CA ILE A 3 2.07 4.45 -11.45
C ILE A 3 3.28 5.38 -11.43
N GLN A 4 3.34 6.33 -12.36
CA GLN A 4 4.36 7.36 -12.34
C GLN A 4 3.87 8.57 -11.56
N LEU A 5 4.75 9.18 -10.78
CA LEU A 5 4.49 10.42 -10.05
C LEU A 5 5.18 11.60 -10.71
N LYS A 6 4.50 12.76 -10.71
CA LYS A 6 5.00 14.02 -11.27
C LYS A 6 5.22 15.05 -10.15
N VAL A 7 6.44 15.61 -10.05
CA VAL A 7 6.80 16.68 -9.08
C VAL A 7 6.16 18.01 -9.45
N ASP A 8 5.97 18.27 -10.75
CA ASP A 8 5.49 19.55 -11.24
C ASP A 8 4.62 19.39 -12.50
N GLY A 9 3.64 20.28 -12.63
CA GLY A 9 2.86 20.43 -13.87
C GLY A 9 3.66 21.13 -14.98
N THR A 10 4.75 21.81 -14.63
CA THR A 10 5.44 22.75 -15.50
C THR A 10 6.45 22.09 -16.44
N ASN A 11 7.25 21.13 -15.97
CA ASN A 11 8.31 20.49 -16.78
C ASN A 11 8.14 18.97 -16.94
N GLY A 12 7.31 18.31 -16.12
CA GLY A 12 7.15 16.86 -16.18
C GLY A 12 8.39 16.13 -15.70
N THR A 13 9.16 16.71 -14.78
CA THR A 13 10.30 16.04 -14.16
C THR A 13 9.76 14.92 -13.28
N ASN A 14 9.97 13.68 -13.72
CA ASN A 14 9.48 12.50 -13.02
C ASN A 14 10.25 12.33 -11.70
N ILE A 15 9.55 11.96 -10.64
CA ILE A 15 10.16 11.54 -9.36
C ILE A 15 10.76 10.14 -9.50
N SER A 16 10.13 9.33 -10.35
CA SER A 16 10.58 7.98 -10.69
C SER A 16 11.33 7.98 -12.03
N ASP A 17 12.50 7.36 -12.07
CA ASP A 17 13.19 7.05 -13.32
C ASP A 17 12.28 6.18 -14.22
N GLY A 18 11.76 6.75 -15.33
CA GLY A 18 10.82 6.02 -16.19
C GLY A 18 9.99 6.84 -17.17
N ILE A 19 9.42 6.14 -18.16
CA ILE A 19 8.71 6.62 -19.36
C ILE A 19 7.52 7.53 -18.99
N LYS A 20 7.36 8.66 -19.72
CA LYS A 20 6.20 9.58 -19.64
C LYS A 20 4.87 8.84 -19.42
N THR A 21 4.14 9.18 -18.38
CA THR A 21 2.79 8.67 -18.11
C THR A 21 1.85 9.25 -19.15
N LYS A 22 1.57 8.45 -20.18
CA LYS A 22 0.35 8.60 -20.95
C LYS A 22 -0.78 8.05 -20.09
N ALA A 23 -1.81 8.87 -19.83
CA ALA A 23 -3.05 8.44 -19.17
C ALA A 23 -3.83 7.41 -20.00
N TRP A 24 -3.30 7.02 -21.16
CA TRP A 24 -3.88 6.02 -22.03
C TRP A 24 -2.80 5.24 -22.79
N LYS A 25 -3.16 4.06 -23.29
CA LYS A 25 -2.39 3.29 -24.28
C LYS A 25 -3.37 2.78 -25.32
N LEU A 26 -3.15 3.10 -26.59
CA LEU A 26 -3.83 2.42 -27.70
C LEU A 26 -3.21 1.05 -27.90
N ASN A 27 -4.03 0.02 -27.90
CA ASN A 27 -3.64 -1.33 -28.29
C ASN A 27 -3.63 -1.44 -29.83
N SER A 28 -3.00 -2.50 -30.34
CA SER A 28 -2.93 -2.77 -31.77
C SER A 28 -4.31 -3.03 -32.41
N ASP A 29 -5.31 -3.40 -31.60
CA ASP A 29 -6.70 -3.59 -32.01
C ASP A 29 -7.54 -2.30 -31.99
N GLY A 30 -6.93 -1.16 -31.66
CA GLY A 30 -7.61 0.13 -31.56
C GLY A 30 -8.32 0.39 -30.22
N SER A 31 -8.29 -0.57 -29.27
CA SER A 31 -8.83 -0.35 -27.92
C SER A 31 -7.92 0.58 -27.10
N VAL A 32 -8.52 1.38 -26.21
CA VAL A 32 -7.78 2.32 -25.34
C VAL A 32 -7.75 1.79 -23.92
N ILE A 33 -6.56 1.49 -23.41
CA ILE A 33 -6.33 1.18 -21.99
C ILE A 33 -6.17 2.50 -21.24
N ARG A 34 -7.07 2.78 -20.31
CA ARG A 34 -6.98 3.92 -19.38
C ARG A 34 -5.89 3.67 -18.36
N LYS A 35 -5.18 4.73 -17.96
CA LYS A 35 -4.16 4.66 -16.93
C LYS A 35 -4.40 5.74 -15.89
N PRO A 36 -4.29 5.41 -14.61
CA PRO A 36 -4.40 6.41 -13.56
C PRO A 36 -3.30 7.46 -13.68
N VAL A 37 -3.58 8.64 -13.16
CA VAL A 37 -2.63 9.76 -13.12
C VAL A 37 -2.39 10.14 -11.66
N CYS A 38 -1.15 10.49 -11.32
CA CYS A 38 -0.81 10.93 -9.98
C CYS A 38 0.07 12.18 -10.00
N TYR A 39 -0.23 13.11 -9.11
CA TYR A 39 0.51 14.36 -8.88
C TYR A 39 0.82 14.52 -7.40
N VAL A 40 1.84 15.32 -7.11
CA VAL A 40 2.05 15.86 -5.77
C VAL A 40 1.14 17.09 -5.58
N SER A 41 0.66 17.30 -4.37
CA SER A 41 -0.09 18.51 -4.02
C SER A 41 0.71 19.81 -4.32
N GLY A 42 0.02 20.93 -4.49
CA GLY A 42 0.66 22.20 -4.88
C GLY A 42 1.05 22.29 -6.36
N CYS A 43 0.76 21.27 -7.16
CA CYS A 43 1.03 21.26 -8.60
C CYS A 43 -0.21 21.57 -9.42
N GLN A 44 -0.03 22.08 -10.63
CA GLN A 44 -1.07 22.08 -11.67
C GLN A 44 -1.06 20.76 -12.44
N ALA A 45 -2.24 20.21 -12.75
CA ALA A 45 -2.29 19.11 -13.72
C ALA A 45 -1.95 19.59 -15.13
N ARG A 46 -1.25 18.76 -15.92
CA ARG A 46 -0.97 19.06 -17.33
C ARG A 46 -1.66 18.05 -18.23
N VAL A 47 -2.48 18.56 -19.15
CA VAL A 47 -3.32 17.76 -20.05
C VAL A 47 -2.86 17.93 -21.49
N SER A 48 -2.74 16.82 -22.20
CA SER A 48 -2.61 16.75 -23.66
C SER A 48 -3.57 15.68 -24.17
N ALA A 49 -4.10 15.85 -25.37
CA ALA A 49 -5.02 14.88 -25.98
C ALA A 49 -4.68 14.67 -27.46
N SER A 50 -5.07 13.50 -27.96
CA SER A 50 -4.93 13.13 -29.37
C SER A 50 -6.31 12.80 -29.91
N PHE A 51 -6.70 13.43 -31.01
CA PHE A 51 -7.98 13.22 -31.69
C PHE A 51 -7.73 12.53 -33.02
N SER A 52 -8.58 11.57 -33.38
CA SER A 52 -8.63 10.99 -34.72
C SER A 52 -9.68 11.69 -35.56
N LEU A 53 -9.35 12.00 -36.80
CA LEU A 53 -10.34 12.46 -37.77
C LEU A 53 -11.12 11.26 -38.31
N ASP A 54 -12.45 11.29 -38.19
CA ASP A 54 -13.31 10.37 -38.93
C ASP A 54 -13.51 10.92 -40.35
N GLY A 55 -13.15 10.14 -41.36
CA GLY A 55 -13.04 10.57 -42.76
C GLY A 55 -14.38 10.70 -43.48
N SER A 56 -15.50 10.76 -42.76
CA SER A 56 -16.79 10.37 -43.32
C SER A 56 -17.59 11.48 -44.00
N ASN A 57 -17.44 12.80 -43.74
CA ASN A 57 -18.21 13.84 -44.48
C ASN A 57 -17.85 15.34 -44.24
N ASN A 58 -16.66 15.71 -43.78
CA ASN A 58 -16.35 17.13 -43.52
C ASN A 58 -15.73 17.84 -44.73
N SER A 59 -16.27 19.01 -45.10
CA SER A 59 -15.80 19.85 -46.23
C SER A 59 -14.35 20.31 -46.10
N CYS A 60 -13.81 20.30 -44.88
CA CYS A 60 -12.43 20.63 -44.55
C CYS A 60 -11.48 19.42 -44.61
N ILE A 61 -12.00 18.22 -44.90
CA ILE A 61 -11.25 16.98 -45.05
C ILE A 61 -11.18 16.65 -46.55
N GLY A 62 -9.96 16.46 -47.05
CA GLY A 62 -9.71 16.03 -48.42
C GLY A 62 -10.20 14.60 -48.68
N PRO A 63 -10.26 14.18 -49.96
CA PRO A 63 -10.70 12.84 -50.34
C PRO A 63 -9.80 11.71 -49.78
N ASP A 64 -8.62 12.05 -49.25
CA ASP A 64 -7.68 11.15 -48.58
C ASP A 64 -7.93 11.03 -47.05
N GLY A 65 -8.95 11.71 -46.53
CA GLY A 65 -9.25 11.75 -45.11
C GLY A 65 -8.33 12.68 -44.30
N LEU A 66 -7.55 13.54 -44.98
CA LEU A 66 -6.63 14.47 -44.32
C LEU A 66 -7.18 15.91 -44.32
N PRO A 67 -6.79 16.76 -43.35
CA PRO A 67 -7.06 18.19 -43.41
C PRO A 67 -6.61 18.81 -44.74
N GLN A 68 -7.47 19.61 -45.37
CA GLN A 68 -7.03 20.44 -46.49
C GLN A 68 -6.07 21.54 -45.98
N ASN A 69 -5.08 21.91 -46.80
CA ASN A 69 -4.13 22.98 -46.45
C ASN A 69 -4.88 24.28 -46.11
N GLY A 70 -4.68 24.80 -44.90
CA GLY A 70 -5.30 26.04 -44.42
C GLY A 70 -6.48 25.86 -43.47
N CYS A 71 -6.90 24.62 -43.18
CA CYS A 71 -7.89 24.36 -42.13
C CYS A 71 -7.20 24.29 -40.76
N ASP A 72 -7.52 25.24 -39.90
CA ASP A 72 -7.14 25.19 -38.50
C ASP A 72 -8.22 24.44 -37.72
N PHE A 73 -7.79 23.54 -36.84
CA PHE A 73 -8.67 22.90 -35.87
C PHE A 73 -8.28 23.40 -34.50
N PHE A 74 -9.28 23.72 -33.69
CA PHE A 74 -9.10 24.11 -32.30
C PHE A 74 -9.81 23.10 -31.42
N ALA A 75 -9.25 22.83 -30.24
CA ALA A 75 -9.97 22.15 -29.18
C ALA A 75 -9.89 22.94 -27.88
N ARG A 76 -10.88 22.75 -27.02
CA ARG A 76 -10.93 23.21 -25.64
C ARG A 76 -11.55 22.10 -24.79
N ALA A 77 -11.53 22.25 -23.47
CA ALA A 77 -12.21 21.28 -22.63
C ALA A 77 -12.73 21.88 -21.33
N THR A 78 -13.74 21.22 -20.77
CA THR A 78 -14.08 21.35 -19.36
C THR A 78 -13.53 20.15 -18.61
N VAL A 79 -12.77 20.40 -17.54
CA VAL A 79 -12.16 19.38 -16.68
C VAL A 79 -12.93 19.35 -15.36
N GLN A 80 -13.24 18.16 -14.87
CA GLN A 80 -13.95 17.93 -13.61
C GLN A 80 -13.31 16.79 -12.82
N GLY A 81 -13.03 17.00 -11.54
CA GLY A 81 -12.75 15.92 -10.60
C GLY A 81 -13.98 15.59 -9.80
N LEU A 82 -14.45 14.35 -9.91
CA LEU A 82 -15.59 13.84 -9.14
C LEU A 82 -15.10 13.10 -7.91
N ASP A 83 -15.75 13.33 -6.77
CA ASP A 83 -15.51 12.55 -5.55
C ASP A 83 -16.17 11.16 -5.62
N GLU A 84 -16.01 10.35 -4.56
CA GLU A 84 -16.62 9.00 -4.49
C GLU A 84 -18.15 8.99 -4.53
N SER A 85 -18.80 10.13 -4.23
CA SER A 85 -20.25 10.29 -4.34
C SER A 85 -20.68 10.76 -5.74
N GLY A 86 -19.73 10.98 -6.65
CA GLY A 86 -19.99 11.51 -8.00
C GLY A 86 -20.22 13.02 -8.03
N ASN A 87 -19.98 13.73 -6.93
CA ASN A 87 -20.12 15.18 -6.89
C ASN A 87 -18.88 15.86 -7.47
N ILE A 88 -19.07 16.99 -8.15
CA ILE A 88 -17.97 17.81 -8.65
C ILE A 88 -17.23 18.43 -7.46
N ALA A 89 -16.01 17.94 -7.21
CA ALA A 89 -15.14 18.44 -6.17
C ALA A 89 -14.23 19.58 -6.67
N PHE A 90 -13.88 19.59 -7.96
CA PHE A 90 -13.31 20.76 -8.64
C PHE A 90 -13.68 20.76 -10.13
N ALA A 91 -13.67 21.94 -10.74
CA ALA A 91 -13.87 22.11 -12.17
C ALA A 91 -13.04 23.29 -12.69
N THR A 92 -12.44 23.12 -13.86
CA THR A 92 -11.61 24.13 -14.53
C THR A 92 -11.76 23.98 -16.04
N ASN A 93 -11.43 25.03 -16.79
CA ASN A 93 -11.42 24.97 -18.25
C ASN A 93 -9.99 24.81 -18.77
N LEU A 94 -9.85 24.09 -19.87
CA LEU A 94 -8.68 24.14 -20.72
C LEU A 94 -8.96 25.12 -21.86
N PRO A 95 -8.08 26.10 -22.10
CA PRO A 95 -8.34 27.14 -23.09
C PRO A 95 -8.38 26.55 -24.51
N PRO A 96 -9.09 27.20 -25.44
CA PRO A 96 -8.99 26.94 -26.86
C PRO A 96 -7.53 26.94 -27.33
N LYS A 97 -7.09 25.86 -27.96
CA LYS A 97 -5.77 25.80 -28.62
C LYS A 97 -5.88 25.18 -29.99
N LYS A 98 -5.09 25.73 -30.91
CA LYS A 98 -4.89 25.15 -32.23
C LYS A 98 -4.25 23.77 -32.08
N LEU A 99 -4.87 22.77 -32.70
CA LEU A 99 -4.40 21.40 -32.74
C LEU A 99 -3.22 21.28 -33.72
N VAL A 100 -2.29 20.40 -33.37
CA VAL A 100 -1.08 20.15 -34.18
C VAL A 100 -1.19 18.78 -34.83
N LEU A 101 -0.99 18.71 -36.14
CA LEU A 101 -0.89 17.44 -36.87
C LEU A 101 0.29 16.60 -36.34
N SER A 102 -0.01 15.39 -35.89
CA SER A 102 1.00 14.41 -35.46
C SER A 102 1.39 13.48 -36.63
N GLY A 103 2.62 12.95 -36.59
CA GLY A 103 3.39 12.42 -37.73
C GLY A 103 2.68 11.52 -38.76
N ASN A 104 1.59 10.84 -38.40
CA ASN A 104 0.81 9.99 -39.31
C ASN A 104 -0.34 10.72 -40.05
N LYS A 105 -0.41 12.06 -39.99
CA LYS A 105 -1.40 12.95 -40.63
C LYS A 105 -2.89 12.71 -40.29
N LYS A 106 -3.24 11.63 -39.59
CA LYS A 106 -4.61 11.30 -39.16
C LYS A 106 -4.95 11.72 -37.72
N HIS A 107 -3.95 12.18 -36.97
CA HIS A 107 -4.10 12.56 -35.57
C HIS A 107 -3.80 14.04 -35.36
N LEU A 108 -4.67 14.68 -34.60
CA LEU A 108 -4.57 16.06 -34.16
C LEU A 108 -4.28 16.09 -32.67
N GLU A 109 -3.23 16.78 -32.26
CA GLU A 109 -2.79 16.84 -30.87
C GLU A 109 -3.16 18.18 -30.23
N TYR A 110 -3.85 18.12 -29.10
CA TYR A 110 -3.98 19.25 -28.20
C TYR A 110 -2.67 19.38 -27.41
N PRO A 111 -1.94 20.50 -27.57
CA PRO A 111 -0.63 20.67 -26.96
C PRO A 111 -0.74 20.64 -25.43
N ALA A 112 0.28 20.10 -24.78
CA ALA A 112 0.27 19.89 -23.33
C ALA A 112 0.10 21.22 -22.58
N THR A 113 -1.00 21.35 -21.83
CA THR A 113 -1.48 22.59 -21.22
C THR A 113 -1.76 22.36 -19.74
N SER A 114 -1.28 23.25 -18.88
CA SER A 114 -1.62 23.23 -17.46
C SER A 114 -3.08 23.68 -17.27
N ILE A 115 -3.78 23.06 -16.32
CA ILE A 115 -4.99 23.65 -15.77
C ILE A 115 -4.63 24.91 -14.97
N GLU A 116 -5.58 25.84 -14.84
CA GLU A 116 -5.34 27.12 -14.15
C GLU A 116 -5.13 26.92 -12.64
N ASP A 117 -5.95 26.06 -12.04
CA ASP A 117 -5.91 25.82 -10.59
C ASP A 117 -4.79 24.87 -10.18
N GLU A 118 -4.06 25.25 -9.13
CA GLU A 118 -3.16 24.36 -8.41
C GLU A 118 -3.95 23.46 -7.45
N PHE A 119 -3.51 22.21 -7.31
CA PHE A 119 -4.00 21.36 -6.23
C PHE A 119 -3.63 21.96 -4.87
N THR A 120 -4.56 21.92 -3.91
CA THR A 120 -4.32 22.46 -2.57
C THR A 120 -3.05 21.87 -1.95
N LEU A 121 -2.07 22.71 -1.65
CA LEU A 121 -0.79 22.29 -1.08
C LEU A 121 -0.99 21.50 0.23
N ASN A 122 -0.18 20.45 0.39
CA ASN A 122 -0.18 19.54 1.54
C ASN A 122 -1.52 18.83 1.78
N LYS A 123 -2.37 18.72 0.77
CA LYS A 123 -3.66 18.04 0.88
C LYS A 123 -3.73 16.85 -0.06
N ILE A 124 -4.12 15.71 0.50
CA ILE A 124 -4.34 14.48 -0.24
C ILE A 124 -5.69 14.57 -0.94
N HIS A 125 -5.74 14.12 -2.19
CA HIS A 125 -7.00 13.94 -2.89
C HIS A 125 -7.05 12.63 -3.66
N TYR A 126 -8.23 12.03 -3.70
CA TYR A 126 -8.56 10.95 -4.60
C TYR A 126 -9.84 11.26 -5.38
N PHE A 127 -9.70 11.37 -6.70
CA PHE A 127 -10.83 11.50 -7.60
C PHE A 127 -10.97 10.18 -8.37
N PRO A 128 -11.94 9.31 -8.04
CA PRO A 128 -12.16 8.07 -8.80
C PRO A 128 -12.44 8.35 -10.28
N MET A 129 -13.00 9.53 -10.59
CA MET A 129 -13.22 10.00 -11.95
C MET A 129 -12.70 11.43 -12.11
N PHE A 130 -11.62 11.58 -12.88
CA PHE A 130 -11.15 12.83 -13.44
C PHE A 130 -11.55 12.88 -14.91
N THR A 131 -12.60 13.64 -15.19
CA THR A 131 -13.32 13.70 -16.46
C THR A 131 -12.93 14.95 -17.23
N ILE A 132 -12.70 14.80 -18.53
CA ILE A 132 -12.39 15.89 -19.45
C ILE A 132 -13.36 15.80 -20.62
N ASN A 133 -14.27 16.76 -20.71
CA ASN A 133 -15.23 16.90 -21.81
C ASN A 133 -14.63 17.81 -22.86
N TRP A 134 -14.35 17.27 -24.03
CA TRP A 134 -13.67 17.97 -25.11
C TRP A 134 -14.66 18.58 -26.07
N GLU A 135 -14.34 19.76 -26.55
CA GLU A 135 -15.05 20.39 -27.66
C GLU A 135 -14.03 20.81 -28.72
N TRP A 136 -14.46 20.87 -29.98
CA TRP A 136 -13.64 21.31 -31.10
C TRP A 136 -14.37 22.29 -32.02
N ALA A 137 -13.60 23.09 -32.76
CA ALA A 137 -14.10 24.07 -33.72
C ALA A 137 -13.08 24.33 -34.85
N TYR A 138 -13.54 24.93 -35.96
CA TYR A 138 -12.69 25.36 -37.08
C TYR A 138 -12.10 26.76 -36.90
N ASP A 139 -12.70 27.56 -36.02
CA ASP A 139 -12.29 28.90 -35.66
C ASP A 139 -12.53 29.11 -34.16
N LEU A 140 -11.99 30.20 -33.60
CA LEU A 140 -12.16 30.50 -32.18
C LEU A 140 -13.52 31.11 -31.87
N ASP A 141 -14.16 31.73 -32.86
CA ASP A 141 -15.39 32.52 -32.71
C ASP A 141 -16.67 31.76 -33.14
N GLY A 142 -16.54 30.56 -33.70
CA GLY A 142 -17.66 29.79 -34.22
C GLY A 142 -18.25 28.80 -33.24
N ALA A 143 -19.06 27.90 -33.79
CA ALA A 143 -19.76 26.89 -33.01
C ALA A 143 -18.81 25.77 -32.56
N TRP A 144 -18.78 25.54 -31.25
CA TRP A 144 -18.05 24.44 -30.64
C TRP A 144 -18.90 23.17 -30.70
N THR A 145 -18.28 22.07 -31.10
CA THR A 145 -18.91 20.75 -31.25
C THR A 145 -18.29 19.77 -30.27
N ASP A 146 -19.08 18.86 -29.72
CA ASP A 146 -18.60 17.79 -28.85
C ASP A 146 -17.52 16.95 -29.56
N ALA A 147 -16.40 16.74 -28.87
CA ALA A 147 -15.29 15.87 -29.30
C ALA A 147 -15.17 14.63 -28.39
N GLY A 148 -16.14 14.41 -27.50
CA GLY A 148 -16.22 13.28 -26.59
C GLY A 148 -15.50 13.53 -25.27
N THR A 149 -15.44 12.46 -24.46
CA THR A 149 -15.01 12.53 -23.07
C THR A 149 -13.81 11.61 -22.80
N SER A 150 -12.87 12.09 -21.99
CA SER A 150 -11.81 11.28 -21.39
C SER A 150 -12.00 11.17 -19.88
N ASP A 151 -11.79 10.00 -19.29
CA ASP A 151 -11.95 9.76 -17.85
C ASP A 151 -10.83 8.88 -17.29
N ASN A 152 -10.23 9.29 -16.18
CA ASN A 152 -9.18 8.52 -15.49
C ASN A 152 -9.26 8.71 -13.98
N PRO A 153 -8.86 7.75 -13.14
CA PRO A 153 -8.62 8.02 -11.74
C PRO A 153 -7.45 9.00 -11.57
N LEU A 154 -7.61 9.98 -10.68
CA LEU A 154 -6.60 10.98 -10.34
C LEU A 154 -6.26 10.89 -8.85
N TYR A 155 -4.97 10.75 -8.58
CA TYR A 155 -4.39 10.66 -7.24
C TYR A 155 -3.55 11.90 -6.97
N ILE A 156 -3.75 12.54 -5.83
CA ILE A 156 -2.91 13.67 -5.38
C ILE A 156 -2.28 13.26 -4.05
N THR A 157 -0.95 13.12 -4.04
CA THR A 157 -0.22 12.80 -2.82
C THR A 157 0.00 14.05 -1.97
N LYS A 158 0.04 13.89 -0.64
CA LYS A 158 0.26 15.02 0.29
C LYS A 158 1.56 15.76 -0.05
N GLU A 159 2.65 15.02 -0.17
CA GLU A 159 3.99 15.53 -0.48
C GLU A 159 4.66 14.62 -1.52
N VAL A 160 5.89 14.99 -1.92
CA VAL A 160 6.77 14.11 -2.68
C VAL A 160 6.95 12.82 -1.88
N PRO A 161 6.61 11.65 -2.46
CA PRO A 161 6.77 10.40 -1.74
C PRO A 161 8.21 10.16 -1.32
N LYS A 162 8.40 9.31 -0.33
CA LYS A 162 9.72 8.93 0.16
C LYS A 162 10.15 7.62 -0.49
N LYS A 163 11.46 7.49 -0.74
CA LYS A 163 12.02 6.27 -1.33
C LYS A 163 11.73 5.09 -0.40
N GLU A 164 11.38 3.95 -0.99
CA GLU A 164 11.19 2.73 -0.19
C GLU A 164 12.53 2.31 0.41
N GLU A 165 13.58 2.35 -0.42
CA GLU A 165 14.97 2.13 -0.02
C GLU A 165 15.87 3.21 -0.67
N PRO A 166 16.85 3.79 0.07
CA PRO A 166 17.71 4.85 -0.45
C PRO A 166 18.42 4.49 -1.77
N SER A 167 18.86 3.23 -1.87
CA SER A 167 19.61 2.64 -2.99
C SER A 167 18.74 2.20 -4.17
N LYS A 168 17.50 1.74 -3.92
CA LYS A 168 16.61 1.18 -4.96
C LYS A 168 15.59 2.16 -5.53
N GLY A 169 15.46 3.35 -4.92
CA GLY A 169 14.62 4.43 -5.44
C GLY A 169 13.15 4.29 -5.07
N TYR A 170 12.27 4.66 -5.99
CA TYR A 170 10.83 4.71 -5.75
C TYR A 170 10.10 3.55 -6.41
N TYR A 171 9.34 2.80 -5.60
CA TYR A 171 8.46 1.76 -6.09
C TYR A 171 7.00 2.18 -5.92
N HIS A 172 6.50 2.97 -6.87
CA HIS A 172 5.12 3.47 -6.82
C HIS A 172 4.12 2.40 -7.29
N TYR A 173 3.89 1.38 -6.48
CA TYR A 173 2.81 0.43 -6.71
C TYR A 173 1.48 1.17 -6.67
N LEU A 174 0.65 0.98 -7.70
CA LEU A 174 -0.64 1.65 -7.80
C LEU A 174 -1.54 1.33 -6.59
N THR A 175 -1.48 0.11 -6.06
CA THR A 175 -2.21 -0.27 -4.84
C THR A 175 -1.80 0.58 -3.63
N VAL A 176 -0.49 0.80 -3.46
CA VAL A 176 0.06 1.59 -2.35
C VAL A 176 -0.42 3.03 -2.44
N VAL A 177 -0.26 3.66 -3.62
CA VAL A 177 -0.73 5.04 -3.88
C VAL A 177 -2.25 5.13 -3.75
N HIS A 178 -2.99 4.14 -4.25
CA HIS A 178 -4.45 4.13 -4.17
C HIS A 178 -4.94 4.09 -2.73
N ILE A 179 -4.42 3.18 -1.90
CA ILE A 179 -4.80 3.10 -0.48
C ILE A 179 -4.43 4.41 0.22
N GLY A 180 -3.21 4.90 0.02
CA GLY A 180 -2.75 6.15 0.64
C GLY A 180 -3.61 7.36 0.29
N CYS A 181 -4.00 7.52 -0.98
CA CYS A 181 -4.81 8.65 -1.42
C CYS A 181 -6.31 8.46 -1.13
N LYS A 182 -6.86 7.24 -1.27
CA LYS A 182 -8.28 6.97 -1.05
C LYS A 182 -8.66 7.14 0.41
N TYR A 183 -7.93 6.49 1.31
CA TYR A 183 -8.24 6.57 2.75
C TYR A 183 -7.63 7.84 3.38
N GLY A 184 -6.65 8.46 2.73
CA GLY A 184 -6.15 9.78 3.09
C GLY A 184 -6.93 10.95 2.47
N ASP A 185 -7.99 10.72 1.69
CA ASP A 185 -8.67 11.78 0.93
C ASP A 185 -9.07 12.95 1.84
N LYS A 186 -8.78 14.17 1.39
CA LYS A 186 -9.01 15.45 2.08
C LYS A 186 -8.15 15.68 3.33
N MET A 187 -7.30 14.74 3.75
CA MET A 187 -6.41 14.94 4.89
C MET A 187 -5.23 15.84 4.53
N ASN A 188 -4.78 16.64 5.50
CA ASN A 188 -3.64 17.54 5.36
C ASN A 188 -2.62 17.44 6.51
N THR A 189 -2.88 16.58 7.51
CA THR A 189 -1.97 16.25 8.60
C THR A 189 -1.51 14.79 8.47
N TYR A 190 -0.39 14.44 9.09
CA TYR A 190 0.06 13.05 9.12
C TYR A 190 -0.69 12.23 10.17
N GLU A 191 -1.11 12.86 11.25
CA GLU A 191 -1.93 12.29 12.31
C GLU A 191 -3.24 11.74 11.73
N ASP A 192 -3.99 12.55 10.98
CA ASP A 192 -5.26 12.13 10.39
C ASP A 192 -5.05 11.09 9.28
N LEU A 193 -3.99 11.23 8.48
CA LEU A 193 -3.63 10.23 7.47
C LEU A 193 -3.36 8.87 8.11
N VAL A 194 -2.47 8.81 9.10
CA VAL A 194 -2.08 7.58 9.77
C VAL A 194 -3.31 6.95 10.41
N GLU A 195 -4.14 7.74 11.08
CA GLU A 195 -5.35 7.24 11.72
C GLU A 195 -6.34 6.65 10.72
N ASN A 196 -6.59 7.30 9.58
CA ASN A 196 -7.48 6.75 8.56
C ASN A 196 -6.95 5.46 7.93
N ILE A 197 -5.64 5.40 7.65
CA ILE A 197 -5.02 4.20 7.08
C ILE A 197 -5.04 3.05 8.08
N LYS A 198 -4.76 3.31 9.36
CA LYS A 198 -4.93 2.33 10.45
C LYS A 198 -6.37 1.83 10.50
N ASN A 199 -7.36 2.72 10.48
CA ASN A 199 -8.77 2.37 10.52
C ASN A 199 -9.16 1.45 9.36
N TYR A 200 -8.67 1.71 8.14
CA TYR A 200 -8.87 0.79 7.03
C TYR A 200 -8.27 -0.60 7.27
N PHE A 201 -7.01 -0.68 7.71
CA PHE A 201 -6.37 -1.99 7.97
C PHE A 201 -7.01 -2.73 9.15
N SER A 202 -7.57 -2.03 10.15
CA SER A 202 -8.26 -2.64 11.29
C SER A 202 -9.48 -3.47 10.88
N LEU A 203 -10.06 -3.21 9.70
CA LEU A 203 -11.14 -3.99 9.12
C LEU A 203 -10.71 -5.39 8.68
N ARG A 204 -9.39 -5.65 8.57
CA ARG A 204 -8.80 -6.93 8.14
C ARG A 204 -9.24 -7.39 6.74
N GLN A 205 -9.58 -6.43 5.88
CA GLN A 205 -10.13 -6.67 4.55
C GLN A 205 -9.34 -5.91 3.48
N VAL A 206 -8.02 -5.83 3.65
CA VAL A 206 -7.17 -5.11 2.71
C VAL A 206 -7.15 -5.81 1.35
N THR A 207 -7.37 -5.06 0.28
CA THR A 207 -7.36 -5.58 -1.10
C THR A 207 -6.34 -4.86 -1.96
N ASN A 208 -5.95 -5.49 -3.07
CA ASN A 208 -5.18 -4.79 -4.10
C ASN A 208 -6.09 -3.85 -4.93
N ILE A 209 -5.51 -3.17 -5.92
CA ILE A 209 -6.25 -2.19 -6.74
C ILE A 209 -7.38 -2.83 -7.57
N ASN A 210 -7.29 -4.12 -7.83
CA ASN A 210 -8.30 -4.88 -8.57
C ASN A 210 -9.39 -5.45 -7.65
N GLY A 211 -9.35 -5.15 -6.34
CA GLY A 211 -10.28 -5.67 -5.34
C GLY A 211 -9.97 -7.10 -4.87
N GLU A 212 -8.81 -7.65 -5.22
CA GLU A 212 -8.43 -9.00 -4.80
C GLU A 212 -7.89 -8.97 -3.36
N PRO A 213 -8.32 -9.89 -2.48
CA PRO A 213 -7.88 -9.90 -1.09
C PRO A 213 -6.39 -10.21 -0.96
N LEU A 214 -5.69 -9.43 -0.14
CA LEU A 214 -4.31 -9.70 0.28
C LEU A 214 -4.36 -10.44 1.62
N LYS A 215 -3.68 -11.58 1.73
CA LYS A 215 -3.75 -12.47 2.89
C LYS A 215 -2.50 -12.38 3.77
N TYR A 216 -2.71 -12.60 5.06
CA TYR A 216 -1.65 -12.87 6.03
C TYR A 216 -1.63 -14.38 6.31
N TYR A 217 -0.53 -15.07 5.98
CA TYR A 217 -0.40 -16.53 6.11
C TYR A 217 -1.60 -17.31 5.57
N GLY A 218 -2.10 -16.95 4.38
CA GLY A 218 -3.18 -17.66 3.71
C GLY A 218 -2.86 -19.13 3.43
N GLN A 219 -1.58 -19.45 3.25
CA GLN A 219 -1.01 -20.80 3.26
C GLN A 219 0.17 -20.88 4.23
N TRP A 220 0.18 -21.87 5.12
CA TRP A 220 1.26 -22.03 6.11
C TRP A 220 2.51 -22.68 5.49
N THR A 221 2.36 -23.45 4.41
CA THR A 221 3.45 -24.15 3.72
C THR A 221 3.22 -24.22 2.21
N GLY A 222 4.32 -24.33 1.46
CA GLY A 222 4.31 -24.66 0.03
C GLY A 222 3.75 -23.57 -0.89
N GLY A 223 3.31 -22.44 -0.32
CA GLY A 223 2.86 -21.25 -1.04
C GLY A 223 3.97 -20.22 -1.23
N SER A 224 3.77 -19.32 -2.18
CA SER A 224 4.61 -18.15 -2.34
C SER A 224 4.22 -17.09 -1.30
N LEU A 225 4.84 -17.13 -0.13
CA LEU A 225 4.62 -16.12 0.91
C LEU A 225 5.54 -14.92 0.67
N GLY A 226 4.96 -13.75 0.42
CA GLY A 226 5.73 -12.52 0.27
C GLY A 226 6.35 -12.05 1.57
N SER A 227 7.58 -11.52 1.50
CA SER A 227 8.32 -10.93 2.63
C SER A 227 8.43 -9.41 2.58
N ASN A 228 7.94 -8.80 1.50
CA ASN A 228 7.95 -7.36 1.25
C ASN A 228 6.69 -6.96 0.44
N THR A 229 6.51 -5.66 0.22
CA THR A 229 5.37 -5.10 -0.52
C THR A 229 5.22 -5.68 -1.92
N ARG A 230 6.32 -5.80 -2.67
CA ARG A 230 6.30 -6.36 -4.03
C ARG A 230 5.72 -7.77 -4.03
N ASP A 231 6.25 -8.62 -3.16
CA ASP A 231 5.90 -10.03 -3.12
C ASP A 231 4.50 -10.23 -2.56
N LEU A 232 4.09 -9.43 -1.57
CA LEU A 232 2.71 -9.43 -1.08
C LEU A 232 1.72 -9.10 -2.21
N LEU A 233 2.01 -8.09 -3.03
CA LEU A 233 1.16 -7.73 -4.16
C LEU A 233 1.19 -8.76 -5.30
N LEU A 234 2.32 -9.45 -5.49
CA LEU A 234 2.49 -10.47 -6.52
C LEU A 234 1.76 -11.77 -6.15
N TYR A 235 2.01 -12.26 -4.94
CA TYR A 235 1.50 -13.55 -4.48
C TYR A 235 0.15 -13.46 -3.77
N LYS A 236 -0.27 -12.25 -3.38
CA LYS A 236 -1.51 -11.96 -2.65
C LYS A 236 -1.55 -12.62 -1.27
N ASP A 237 -0.39 -13.01 -0.76
CA ASP A 237 -0.19 -13.63 0.53
C ASP A 237 1.21 -13.25 1.04
N GLY A 238 1.35 -13.11 2.36
CA GLY A 238 2.62 -12.69 2.94
C GLY A 238 2.73 -12.91 4.43
N ILE A 239 3.98 -12.87 4.89
CA ILE A 239 4.36 -12.93 6.31
C ILE A 239 4.31 -11.54 6.95
N CYS A 240 4.62 -11.44 8.24
CA CYS A 240 4.46 -10.20 9.01
C CYS A 240 5.27 -9.04 8.45
N TRP A 241 6.51 -9.32 8.01
CA TRP A 241 7.38 -8.35 7.34
C TRP A 241 6.77 -7.74 6.08
N ALA A 242 6.06 -8.53 5.27
CA ALA A 242 5.40 -8.03 4.07
C ALA A 242 4.33 -6.99 4.42
N TRP A 243 3.54 -7.24 5.46
CA TRP A 243 2.48 -6.33 5.92
C TRP A 243 3.02 -5.06 6.58
N VAL A 244 4.10 -5.18 7.36
CA VAL A 244 4.82 -4.03 7.93
C VAL A 244 5.37 -3.12 6.83
N LYS A 245 6.12 -3.69 5.88
CA LYS A 245 6.65 -2.94 4.73
C LYS A 245 5.52 -2.32 3.92
N PHE A 246 4.46 -3.07 3.63
CA PHE A 246 3.30 -2.57 2.88
C PHE A 246 2.60 -1.39 3.55
N PHE A 247 2.38 -1.46 4.86
CA PHE A 247 1.79 -0.35 5.60
C PHE A 247 2.70 0.89 5.59
N ILE A 248 4.00 0.71 5.82
CA ILE A 248 4.98 1.81 5.76
C ILE A 248 5.02 2.43 4.36
N ASP A 249 5.01 1.62 3.30
CA ASP A 249 5.05 2.10 1.92
C ASP A 249 3.80 2.90 1.55
N VAL A 250 2.64 2.53 2.10
CA VAL A 250 1.39 3.32 1.96
C VAL A 250 1.58 4.71 2.55
N LEU A 251 2.21 4.83 3.72
CA LEU A 251 2.50 6.14 4.33
C LEU A 251 3.59 6.91 3.56
N LYS A 252 4.69 6.23 3.17
CA LYS A 252 5.76 6.82 2.34
C LYS A 252 5.25 7.34 1.01
N SER A 253 4.20 6.73 0.44
CA SER A 253 3.51 7.22 -0.76
C SER A 253 2.86 8.59 -0.61
N GLN A 254 2.71 9.07 0.63
CA GLN A 254 2.19 10.39 0.96
C GLN A 254 3.29 11.33 1.50
N GLY A 255 4.56 10.94 1.36
CA GLY A 255 5.70 11.70 1.85
C GLY A 255 5.98 11.51 3.35
N PHE A 256 5.22 10.67 4.07
CA PHE A 256 5.49 10.39 5.48
C PHE A 256 6.79 9.59 5.65
N GLN A 257 7.59 9.95 6.65
CA GLN A 257 8.75 9.18 7.07
C GLN A 257 9.04 9.41 8.54
N GLU A 258 9.30 8.32 9.24
CA GLU A 258 9.76 8.29 10.62
C GLU A 258 10.90 7.28 10.70
N LEU A 259 11.89 7.55 11.54
CA LEU A 259 12.99 6.62 11.79
C LEU A 259 12.47 5.45 12.64
N ASN A 260 13.06 4.27 12.45
CA ASN A 260 12.77 3.07 13.26
C ASN A 260 11.27 2.69 13.31
N ASN A 261 10.57 2.89 12.19
CA ASN A 261 9.14 2.62 12.06
C ASN A 261 8.80 1.16 11.75
N LEU A 262 9.79 0.32 11.44
CA LEU A 262 9.70 -1.14 11.44
C LEU A 262 10.24 -1.66 12.77
N VAL A 263 9.50 -2.53 13.43
CA VAL A 263 9.84 -3.01 14.78
C VAL A 263 9.77 -4.52 14.81
N THR A 264 10.76 -5.14 15.47
CA THR A 264 10.76 -6.58 15.73
C THR A 264 10.29 -6.85 17.14
N VAL A 265 9.27 -7.69 17.26
CA VAL A 265 8.81 -8.30 18.50
C VAL A 265 9.42 -9.69 18.60
N ALA A 266 10.09 -9.98 19.70
CA ALA A 266 10.60 -11.30 20.00
C ALA A 266 10.34 -11.65 21.47
N GLY A 267 10.21 -12.95 21.75
CA GLY A 267 10.19 -13.41 23.12
C GLY A 267 11.53 -13.12 23.79
N SER A 268 11.49 -12.72 25.06
CA SER A 268 12.70 -12.48 25.83
C SER A 268 12.80 -13.45 26.98
N GLN A 269 13.78 -14.33 26.89
CA GLN A 269 14.35 -14.95 28.08
C GLN A 269 15.86 -14.79 28.05
N ILE A 270 16.44 -14.67 29.23
CA ILE A 270 17.88 -14.51 29.39
C ILE A 270 18.57 -15.80 28.93
N GLY A 271 19.21 -15.77 27.75
CA GLY A 271 20.11 -16.83 27.27
C GLY A 271 19.58 -17.70 26.13
N THR A 272 18.31 -17.59 25.75
CA THR A 272 17.72 -18.22 24.55
C THR A 272 16.81 -17.20 23.86
N SER A 273 16.58 -17.32 22.55
CA SER A 273 15.60 -16.49 21.83
C SER A 273 14.28 -17.27 21.79
N PRO A 274 13.41 -17.21 22.82
CA PRO A 274 12.19 -17.98 22.82
C PRO A 274 11.26 -17.50 21.71
N GLY A 275 10.60 -18.46 21.07
CA GLY A 275 9.42 -18.16 20.27
C GLY A 275 8.21 -17.91 21.16
N PHE A 276 7.12 -17.49 20.55
CA PHE A 276 5.88 -17.21 21.23
C PHE A 276 4.67 -17.63 20.40
N PHE A 277 3.58 -17.83 21.12
CA PHE A 277 2.29 -18.22 20.60
C PHE A 277 1.28 -17.09 20.76
N VAL A 278 0.69 -16.67 19.66
CA VAL A 278 -0.27 -15.55 19.61
C VAL A 278 -1.72 -16.07 19.72
N LYS A 279 -2.52 -15.40 20.56
CA LYS A 279 -3.94 -15.66 20.90
C LYS A 279 -4.22 -17.02 21.53
N THR A 280 -5.49 -17.41 21.70
CA THR A 280 -5.94 -18.43 22.66
C THR A 280 -5.40 -19.83 22.41
N TRP A 281 -4.27 -20.11 23.05
CA TRP A 281 -3.77 -21.45 23.33
C TRP A 281 -4.21 -21.85 24.74
N ILE A 282 -4.50 -23.13 24.94
CA ILE A 282 -4.76 -23.69 26.27
C ILE A 282 -3.79 -24.81 26.58
N ASP A 283 -3.52 -24.99 27.86
CA ASP A 283 -2.75 -26.09 28.40
C ASP A 283 -3.64 -27.20 28.96
N SER A 284 -3.04 -28.39 29.11
CA SER A 284 -3.63 -29.53 29.84
C SER A 284 -2.83 -29.80 31.12
N PRO A 285 -3.15 -29.16 32.25
CA PRO A 285 -2.38 -29.31 33.48
C PRO A 285 -2.52 -30.72 34.12
N PRO A 286 -1.51 -31.20 34.86
CA PRO A 286 -0.19 -30.59 35.07
C PRO A 286 0.75 -30.85 33.87
N GLY A 287 1.58 -29.87 33.52
CA GLY A 287 2.62 -30.07 32.49
C GLY A 287 3.67 -31.11 32.91
N ILE A 288 4.14 -31.91 31.96
CA ILE A 288 5.02 -33.07 32.22
C ILE A 288 6.46 -32.91 31.71
N SER A 289 6.87 -31.73 31.26
CA SER A 289 8.18 -31.55 30.60
C SER A 289 9.39 -31.87 31.48
N GLY A 290 9.21 -31.86 32.80
CA GLY A 290 10.30 -31.95 33.79
C GLY A 290 11.10 -30.66 33.97
N ASN A 291 10.79 -29.60 33.21
CA ASN A 291 11.38 -28.27 33.34
C ASN A 291 10.40 -27.32 34.08
N PRO A 292 10.74 -26.85 35.29
CA PRO A 292 9.83 -25.97 36.04
C PRO A 292 9.60 -24.61 35.37
N ASP A 293 10.54 -24.12 34.55
CA ASP A 293 10.42 -22.83 33.86
C ASP A 293 9.59 -22.93 32.57
N PHE A 294 9.42 -24.15 32.05
CA PHE A 294 8.62 -24.46 30.87
C PHE A 294 7.90 -25.80 31.08
N PRO A 295 6.85 -25.81 31.92
CA PRO A 295 6.27 -27.05 32.42
C PRO A 295 5.59 -27.91 31.35
N TYR A 296 5.22 -27.33 30.20
CA TYR A 296 4.53 -28.04 29.14
C TYR A 296 5.46 -28.44 27.99
N ILE A 297 5.11 -29.50 27.27
CA ILE A 297 5.86 -29.99 26.12
C ILE A 297 4.94 -30.26 24.92
N ASN A 298 5.36 -29.81 23.74
CA ASN A 298 4.82 -30.25 22.46
C ASN A 298 5.95 -30.85 21.61
N VAL A 299 5.64 -31.83 20.77
CA VAL A 299 6.58 -32.49 19.85
C VAL A 299 6.05 -32.37 18.43
N LYS A 300 6.81 -31.73 17.55
CA LYS A 300 6.43 -31.55 16.14
C LYS A 300 6.41 -32.87 15.39
N GLY A 301 5.36 -33.09 14.62
CA GLY A 301 5.34 -34.07 13.54
C GLY A 301 6.08 -33.57 12.30
N SER A 302 6.22 -34.46 11.32
CA SER A 302 6.92 -34.16 10.05
C SER A 302 5.98 -34.40 8.85
N PRO A 303 5.62 -33.36 8.05
CA PRO A 303 5.99 -31.95 8.22
C PRO A 303 5.27 -31.30 9.41
N PHE A 304 5.84 -30.24 9.99
CA PHE A 304 5.24 -29.58 11.16
C PHE A 304 3.94 -28.84 10.83
N TYR A 305 3.85 -28.21 9.66
CA TYR A 305 2.59 -27.63 9.20
C TYR A 305 1.98 -28.51 8.13
N LEU A 306 0.70 -28.83 8.30
CA LEU A 306 -0.06 -29.63 7.36
C LEU A 306 -1.48 -29.05 7.25
N ASN A 307 -1.93 -28.77 6.02
CA ASN A 307 -3.28 -28.26 5.76
C ASN A 307 -3.68 -27.01 6.59
N ASN A 308 -2.78 -26.03 6.73
CA ASN A 308 -2.96 -24.85 7.58
C ASN A 308 -3.32 -25.20 9.04
N SER A 309 -2.68 -26.24 9.56
CA SER A 309 -2.76 -26.66 10.96
C SER A 309 -1.40 -27.14 11.45
N TYR A 310 -1.24 -27.17 12.76
CA TYR A 310 -0.07 -27.75 13.41
C TYR A 310 -0.21 -29.27 13.41
N ASN A 311 0.82 -29.95 12.92
CA ASN A 311 0.98 -31.38 13.01
C ASN A 311 1.86 -31.69 14.22
N TRP A 312 1.23 -32.02 15.34
CA TRP A 312 1.91 -32.43 16.56
C TRP A 312 1.91 -33.95 16.66
N ASP A 313 3.07 -34.56 16.90
CA ASP A 313 3.16 -35.96 17.31
C ASP A 313 2.74 -36.13 18.78
N TYR A 314 2.91 -35.05 19.57
CA TYR A 314 2.44 -34.92 20.95
C TYR A 314 2.18 -33.44 21.28
N GLU A 315 1.11 -33.13 22.01
CA GLU A 315 0.81 -31.77 22.45
C GLU A 315 0.19 -31.73 23.86
N GLU A 316 0.69 -30.85 24.72
CA GLU A 316 0.03 -30.42 25.96
C GLU A 316 -0.61 -29.04 25.82
N VAL A 317 -0.15 -28.25 24.86
CA VAL A 317 -0.65 -26.90 24.56
C VAL A 317 -1.23 -26.86 23.16
N THR A 318 -2.53 -26.57 23.06
CA THR A 318 -3.29 -26.65 21.81
C THR A 318 -3.94 -25.31 21.46
N LEU A 319 -3.93 -24.97 20.17
CA LEU A 319 -4.62 -23.80 19.65
C LEU A 319 -6.15 -24.05 19.64
N ILE A 320 -6.93 -23.26 20.38
CA ILE A 320 -8.41 -23.35 20.32
C ILE A 320 -8.96 -22.48 19.20
N THR A 321 -8.54 -21.23 19.15
CA THR A 321 -9.13 -20.24 18.24
C THR A 321 -8.03 -19.40 17.62
N PRO A 322 -7.80 -19.54 16.30
CA PRO A 322 -6.82 -18.73 15.62
C PRO A 322 -7.20 -17.25 15.62
N ALA A 323 -6.16 -16.46 15.52
CA ALA A 323 -6.26 -15.04 15.41
C ALA A 323 -6.75 -14.60 14.03
N SER A 324 -7.97 -14.07 13.89
CA SER A 324 -8.33 -13.43 12.63
C SER A 324 -7.36 -12.29 12.29
N ALA A 325 -6.93 -12.27 11.03
CA ALA A 325 -5.95 -11.37 10.43
C ALA A 325 -6.43 -10.92 9.05
N GLN A 326 -5.59 -10.17 8.32
CA GLN A 326 -5.90 -9.69 6.97
C GLN A 326 -6.36 -10.82 6.04
N ASN A 327 -7.65 -10.78 5.68
CA ASN A 327 -8.35 -11.75 4.84
C ASN A 327 -8.08 -13.23 5.18
N ASN A 328 -7.80 -13.54 6.45
CA ASN A 328 -7.53 -14.89 6.91
C ASN A 328 -8.05 -15.10 8.33
N SER A 329 -8.97 -16.06 8.50
CA SER A 329 -9.48 -16.45 9.81
C SER A 329 -8.56 -17.43 10.55
N ASN A 330 -7.63 -18.08 9.84
CA ASN A 330 -6.70 -19.07 10.37
C ASN A 330 -5.25 -18.83 9.90
N PRO A 331 -4.64 -17.68 10.22
CA PRO A 331 -3.22 -17.48 9.99
C PRO A 331 -2.39 -18.32 10.96
N GLN A 332 -1.13 -18.54 10.61
CA GLN A 332 -0.15 -19.07 11.53
C GLN A 332 -0.10 -18.22 12.82
N SER A 333 0.20 -18.85 13.95
CA SER A 333 0.16 -18.24 15.28
C SER A 333 1.37 -18.59 16.16
N ASP A 334 2.39 -19.23 15.61
CA ASP A 334 3.67 -19.48 16.26
C ASP A 334 4.79 -18.68 15.58
N PHE A 335 5.57 -17.94 16.37
CA PHE A 335 6.56 -17.04 15.82
C PHE A 335 7.86 -17.07 16.63
N GLY A 336 9.00 -17.18 15.95
CA GLY A 336 10.30 -16.85 16.56
C GLY A 336 10.53 -15.34 16.67
N SER A 337 9.90 -14.57 15.78
CA SER A 337 9.88 -13.11 15.77
C SER A 337 8.68 -12.63 14.97
N HIS A 338 8.16 -11.44 15.26
CA HIS A 338 7.05 -10.83 14.56
C HIS A 338 7.32 -9.36 14.24
N GLY A 339 6.93 -8.92 13.05
CA GLY A 339 7.07 -7.53 12.63
C GLY A 339 5.83 -6.72 12.97
N ILE A 340 6.03 -5.55 13.59
CA ILE A 340 5.00 -4.51 13.76
C ILE A 340 5.55 -3.15 13.28
N VAL A 341 4.70 -2.13 13.24
CA VAL A 341 5.11 -0.76 12.94
C VAL A 341 5.09 0.13 14.18
N ARG A 342 6.00 1.10 14.23
CA ARG A 342 5.94 2.25 15.13
C ARG A 342 5.68 3.51 14.31
N VAL A 343 4.57 4.17 14.56
CA VAL A 343 4.16 5.37 13.82
C VAL A 343 3.58 6.39 14.78
N LEU A 344 4.10 7.62 14.73
CA LEU A 344 3.73 8.73 15.61
C LEU A 344 3.82 8.34 17.09
N GLY A 345 4.89 7.62 17.45
CA GLY A 345 5.11 7.14 18.81
C GLY A 345 4.18 6.01 19.28
N THR A 346 3.38 5.40 18.39
CA THR A 346 2.46 4.31 18.73
C THR A 346 2.75 3.02 17.96
N PHE A 347 2.46 1.88 18.57
CA PHE A 347 2.64 0.56 17.96
C PHE A 347 1.36 0.05 17.30
N TYR A 348 1.54 -0.51 16.12
CA TYR A 348 0.45 -1.04 15.31
C TYR A 348 0.88 -2.31 14.56
N ASP A 349 -0.02 -3.29 14.51
CA ASP A 349 0.15 -4.51 13.75
C ASP A 349 -0.76 -4.51 12.52
N PRO A 350 -0.22 -4.25 11.32
CA PRO A 350 -1.01 -4.26 10.10
C PRO A 350 -1.49 -5.65 9.70
N SER A 351 -0.80 -6.72 10.12
CA SER A 351 -1.19 -8.12 9.83
C SER A 351 -2.46 -8.52 10.58
N TYR A 352 -2.58 -8.12 11.85
CA TYR A 352 -3.77 -8.39 12.67
C TYR A 352 -4.73 -7.21 12.77
N GLY A 353 -4.40 -6.05 12.21
CA GLY A 353 -5.22 -4.85 12.34
C GLY A 353 -5.38 -4.40 13.79
N LEU A 354 -4.33 -4.54 14.62
CA LEU A 354 -4.38 -4.31 16.07
C LEU A 354 -3.50 -3.14 16.49
N PHE A 355 -3.97 -2.41 17.51
CA PHE A 355 -3.27 -1.28 18.12
C PHE A 355 -2.80 -1.63 19.52
N TYR A 356 -1.59 -1.21 19.87
CA TYR A 356 -0.97 -1.52 21.16
C TYR A 356 -0.51 -0.28 21.94
N GLY A 357 -0.95 0.93 21.56
CA GLY A 357 -0.63 2.14 22.33
C GLY A 357 0.81 2.62 22.17
N ALA A 358 1.21 3.54 23.05
CA ALA A 358 2.57 4.05 23.13
C ALA A 358 3.45 3.12 24.02
N PRO A 359 4.76 3.02 23.75
CA PRO A 359 5.67 2.32 24.63
C PRO A 359 5.67 2.90 26.03
N VAL A 360 5.83 2.03 27.02
CA VAL A 360 6.24 2.43 28.37
C VAL A 360 7.72 2.12 28.53
N PHE A 361 8.52 3.14 28.79
CA PHE A 361 9.95 2.98 29.06
C PHE A 361 10.16 2.51 30.50
N LEU A 362 10.81 1.37 30.67
CA LEU A 362 11.21 0.90 31.99
C LEU A 362 12.45 1.68 32.48
N PRO A 363 12.53 2.03 33.77
CA PRO A 363 13.71 2.68 34.34
C PRO A 363 14.95 1.76 34.29
N PRO A 364 16.17 2.32 34.41
CA PRO A 364 17.41 1.53 34.46
C PRO A 364 17.38 0.39 35.48
N PRO A 365 17.98 -0.78 35.19
CA PRO A 365 18.92 -1.07 34.09
C PRO A 365 18.29 -1.45 32.75
N TYR A 366 16.97 -1.41 32.62
CA TYR A 366 16.21 -1.96 31.49
C TYR A 366 16.04 -0.98 30.31
N ASN A 367 16.99 -0.05 30.12
CA ASN A 367 16.90 1.13 29.23
C ASN A 367 16.66 0.84 27.73
N LEU A 368 16.51 -0.43 27.34
CA LEU A 368 16.26 -0.90 25.97
C LEU A 368 14.97 -1.72 25.85
N ILE A 369 14.20 -1.88 26.93
CA ILE A 369 12.95 -2.66 26.92
C ILE A 369 11.78 -1.69 26.91
N GLU A 370 11.20 -1.50 25.73
CA GLU A 370 9.88 -0.92 25.60
C GLU A 370 8.85 -2.04 25.84
N THR A 371 8.16 -2.01 26.98
CA THR A 371 6.94 -2.81 27.14
C THR A 371 5.84 -2.14 26.34
N VAL A 372 5.09 -2.92 25.57
CA VAL A 372 3.98 -2.41 24.76
C VAL A 372 2.67 -2.87 25.38
N PRO A 373 1.97 -1.99 26.12
CA PRO A 373 0.72 -2.36 26.78
C PRO A 373 -0.29 -2.96 25.79
N GLY A 374 -0.81 -4.15 26.11
CA GLY A 374 -1.79 -4.83 25.26
C GLY A 374 -1.20 -5.75 24.18
N LEU A 375 0.09 -5.65 23.86
CA LEU A 375 0.75 -6.66 23.03
C LEU A 375 0.87 -7.99 23.80
N ASP A 376 1.28 -7.94 25.08
CA ASP A 376 1.35 -9.10 25.98
C ASP A 376 -0.01 -9.80 26.11
N ALA A 377 -1.11 -9.04 26.14
CA ALA A 377 -2.47 -9.58 26.21
C ALA A 377 -2.86 -10.39 24.97
N ASN A 378 -2.09 -10.31 23.88
CA ASN A 378 -2.28 -11.10 22.68
C ASN A 378 -1.31 -12.29 22.58
N ILE A 379 -0.37 -12.46 23.52
CA ILE A 379 0.48 -13.64 23.62
C ILE A 379 -0.10 -14.59 24.66
N SER A 380 -0.34 -15.85 24.29
CA SER A 380 -0.84 -16.86 25.23
C SER A 380 0.26 -17.74 25.83
N ALA A 381 1.40 -17.85 25.18
CA ALA A 381 2.50 -18.68 25.68
C ALA A 381 3.84 -18.34 25.02
N TYR A 382 4.92 -18.74 25.67
CA TYR A 382 6.29 -18.67 25.16
C TYR A 382 6.84 -20.09 25.04
N TYR A 383 7.74 -20.31 24.09
CA TYR A 383 8.41 -21.60 23.93
C TYR A 383 9.90 -21.47 23.65
N ILE A 384 10.65 -22.46 24.09
CA ILE A 384 12.04 -22.71 23.65
C ILE A 384 12.10 -24.07 22.97
N THR A 385 13.08 -24.24 22.08
CA THR A 385 13.36 -25.53 21.46
C THR A 385 14.42 -26.28 22.24
N ASP A 386 14.30 -27.61 22.35
CA ASP A 386 15.39 -28.43 22.88
C ASP A 386 16.66 -28.26 22.02
N MET A 387 17.81 -28.10 22.67
CA MET A 387 19.09 -27.89 21.98
C MET A 387 19.56 -29.13 21.21
N MET A 388 19.14 -30.31 21.63
CA MET A 388 19.45 -31.59 21.01
C MET A 388 18.36 -32.01 20.01
N ASP A 389 17.11 -31.58 20.21
CA ASP A 389 16.00 -31.84 19.28
C ASP A 389 15.11 -30.61 19.01
N PRO A 390 15.30 -29.90 17.89
CA PRO A 390 14.50 -28.71 17.56
C PRO A 390 13.01 -28.98 17.27
N ASN A 391 12.60 -30.26 17.28
CA ASN A 391 11.20 -30.66 17.19
C ASN A 391 10.47 -30.65 18.54
N ILE A 392 11.20 -30.53 19.65
CA ILE A 392 10.61 -30.47 20.99
C ILE A 392 10.48 -29.00 21.41
N TYR A 393 9.26 -28.60 21.71
CA TYR A 393 8.93 -27.29 22.28
C TYR A 393 8.68 -27.44 23.78
N PHE A 394 9.46 -26.75 24.58
CA PHE A 394 9.17 -26.53 26.00
C PHE A 394 8.40 -25.22 26.14
N ILE A 395 7.23 -25.25 26.77
CA ILE A 395 6.25 -24.16 26.72
C ILE A 395 5.89 -23.69 28.13
N ILE A 396 5.70 -22.37 28.27
CA ILE A 396 5.13 -21.72 29.45
C ILE A 396 3.94 -20.86 29.03
N MET A 397 2.81 -21.02 29.72
CA MET A 397 1.61 -20.23 29.48
C MET A 397 1.78 -18.81 30.06
N ASN A 398 1.33 -17.80 29.32
CA ASN A 398 1.33 -16.40 29.72
C ASN A 398 0.13 -16.10 30.67
N ASN A 399 0.01 -16.90 31.73
CA ASN A 399 -1.10 -16.84 32.69
C ASN A 399 -0.67 -16.20 34.03
N SER A 400 0.61 -15.90 34.19
CA SER A 400 1.19 -15.40 35.44
C SER A 400 1.71 -13.97 35.25
N LEU A 401 1.41 -13.10 36.22
CA LEU A 401 1.88 -11.70 36.26
C LEU A 401 3.42 -11.56 36.42
N ASP A 402 4.15 -12.68 36.47
CA ASP A 402 5.54 -12.73 36.93
C ASP A 402 6.58 -13.06 35.84
N TYR A 403 6.20 -13.31 34.57
CA TYR A 403 7.13 -13.80 33.53
C TYR A 403 6.76 -13.42 32.08
N PRO A 404 7.75 -13.41 31.17
CA PRO A 404 8.59 -12.27 30.82
C PRO A 404 7.89 -11.26 29.90
N TYR A 405 8.40 -10.03 29.92
CA TYR A 405 8.01 -8.96 29.02
C TYR A 405 8.37 -9.29 27.56
N ILE A 406 7.53 -8.91 26.61
CA ILE A 406 7.94 -8.83 25.21
C ILE A 406 9.02 -7.76 25.06
N HIS A 407 10.08 -8.10 24.32
CA HIS A 407 11.06 -7.11 23.91
C HIS A 407 10.74 -6.60 22.51
N VAL A 408 10.64 -5.28 22.42
CA VAL A 408 10.63 -4.53 21.18
C VAL A 408 12.08 -4.20 20.84
N LYS A 409 12.60 -4.82 19.79
CA LYS A 409 13.86 -4.41 19.19
C LYS A 409 13.57 -3.39 18.09
N LEU A 410 13.96 -2.15 18.34
CA LEU A 410 14.07 -1.15 17.29
C LEU A 410 15.25 -1.52 16.37
N PRO A 411 15.12 -1.39 15.04
CA PRO A 411 16.26 -1.55 14.14
C PRO A 411 17.35 -0.57 14.59
N PHE A 412 18.60 -1.04 14.57
CA PHE A 412 19.74 -0.15 14.78
C PHE A 412 19.75 0.89 13.64
N LEU A 413 20.16 2.12 13.97
CA LEU A 413 20.19 3.29 13.08
C LEU A 413 21.21 3.18 11.92
N ASP A 414 21.52 1.98 11.42
CA ASP A 414 22.30 1.87 10.19
C ASP A 414 21.36 2.07 9.00
N GLU A 415 21.36 3.30 8.49
CA GLU A 415 20.61 3.73 7.30
C GLU A 415 20.97 2.96 6.01
N ASP A 416 21.91 2.01 6.09
CA ASP A 416 22.55 1.32 4.96
C ASP A 416 22.38 -0.21 4.92
N ASP A 417 21.70 -0.84 5.87
CA ASP A 417 21.51 -2.30 5.77
C ASP A 417 20.38 -2.65 4.77
N ASP A 418 20.80 -3.05 3.57
CA ASP A 418 20.01 -3.79 2.58
C ASP A 418 19.50 -5.12 3.21
N TRP A 419 18.24 -5.14 3.68
CA TRP A 419 17.52 -6.34 4.17
C TRP A 419 16.43 -6.86 3.22
#